data_AF-A0A423HXK8-F1
#
_entry.id   AF-A0A423HXK8-F1
#
_cell.length_a   1.000
_cell.length_b   1.000
_cell.length_c   1.000
_cell.angle_alpha   90.00
_cell.angle_beta   90.00
_cell.angle_gamma   90.00
#
_symmetry.space_group_name_H-M   'P 1'
#
loop_
_entity.id
_entity.type
_entity.pdbx_description
1 polymer ?
#
loop_
_entity_poly.entity_id
_entity_poly.type
_entity_poly.pdbx_seq_one_letter_code
_entity_poly.pdbx_strand_id
1 'polypeptide(L)'
;MNTLIVVPTSHIDVAWKQGAQNLGLACATSGGEITGDQLKMMLSRGERTLVRLDRDEAIAGWGVVGVEQLPNLRVLYIYEMYAPHGHFEEFFDELESMAKSLGCSRLRCAAAPAQARLYRMRCGFTPVYQVLEVEL
;
A
#
# COMPACT_ATOMS: atom_id res chain seq x y z
N MET A 1 19.56 -1.06 5.27
CA MET A 1 19.14 -0.54 3.96
C MET A 1 17.71 -0.97 3.70
N ASN A 2 16.86 -0.03 3.30
CA ASN A 2 15.46 -0.31 2.98
C ASN A 2 15.33 -0.61 1.50
N THR A 3 14.42 -1.52 1.14
CA THR A 3 14.17 -1.87 -0.26
C THR A 3 12.71 -2.26 -0.44
N LEU A 4 12.15 -1.88 -1.59
CA LEU A 4 10.82 -2.26 -2.02
C LEU A 4 10.94 -3.24 -3.20
N ILE A 5 10.30 -4.40 -3.09
CA ILE A 5 10.34 -5.45 -4.10
C ILE A 5 8.91 -5.73 -4.58
N VAL A 6 8.67 -5.54 -5.89
CA VAL A 6 7.41 -5.93 -6.51
C VAL A 6 7.31 -7.45 -6.58
N VAL A 7 6.24 -8.01 -6.02
CA VAL A 7 5.98 -9.45 -6.06
C VAL A 7 5.19 -9.79 -7.32
N PRO A 8 5.70 -10.66 -8.20
CA PRO A 8 4.95 -11.09 -9.39
C PRO A 8 3.65 -11.79 -8.99
N THR A 9 2.60 -11.66 -9.83
CA THR A 9 1.29 -12.32 -9.60
C THR A 9 1.41 -13.84 -9.47
N SER A 10 2.37 -14.45 -10.16
CA SER A 10 2.70 -15.88 -10.07
C SER A 10 3.29 -16.32 -8.73
N HIS A 11 3.72 -15.39 -7.89
CA HIS A 11 4.38 -15.65 -6.60
C HIS A 11 3.53 -15.25 -5.40
N ILE A 12 2.28 -14.83 -5.61
CA ILE A 12 1.39 -14.38 -4.53
C ILE A 12 1.18 -15.48 -3.49
N ASP A 13 0.98 -16.74 -3.89
CA ASP A 13 0.77 -17.82 -2.90
C ASP A 13 2.00 -18.06 -2.01
N VAL A 14 3.21 -17.93 -2.56
CA VAL A 14 4.46 -18.04 -1.80
C VAL A 14 4.60 -16.86 -0.84
N ALA A 15 4.41 -15.62 -1.32
CA ALA A 15 4.45 -14.43 -0.49
C ALA A 15 3.40 -14.46 0.64
N TRP A 16 2.22 -15.01 0.35
CA TRP A 16 1.14 -15.19 1.32
C TRP A 16 1.44 -16.21 2.42
N LYS A 17 2.42 -17.10 2.22
CA LYS A 17 2.93 -17.99 3.27
C LYS A 17 4.09 -17.35 4.04
N GLN A 18 4.74 -16.35 3.45
CA GLN A 18 5.89 -15.64 4.02
C GLN A 18 5.51 -14.44 4.90
N GLY A 19 4.23 -14.12 5.05
CA GLY A 19 3.78 -13.03 5.93
C GLY A 19 2.79 -12.07 5.28
N ALA A 20 2.58 -12.10 3.96
CA ALA A 20 1.65 -11.18 3.29
C ALA A 20 0.20 -11.37 3.75
N GLN A 21 -0.15 -12.53 4.30
CA GLN A 21 -1.47 -12.78 4.90
C GLN A 21 -1.83 -11.80 6.02
N ASN A 22 -0.83 -11.19 6.66
CA ASN A 22 -1.06 -10.20 7.70
C ASN A 22 -1.61 -8.87 7.15
N LEU A 23 -1.60 -8.65 5.83
CA LEU A 23 -2.35 -7.54 5.22
C LEU A 23 -3.85 -7.64 5.50
N GLY A 24 -4.38 -8.81 5.85
CA GLY A 24 -5.75 -8.96 6.34
C GLY A 24 -6.05 -8.11 7.59
N LEU A 25 -5.03 -7.81 8.41
CA LEU A 25 -5.16 -6.89 9.54
C LEU A 25 -5.31 -5.42 9.10
N ALA A 26 -4.68 -5.04 7.99
CA ALA A 26 -4.84 -3.72 7.39
C ALA A 26 -6.23 -3.58 6.76
N CYS A 27 -6.68 -4.60 6.01
CA CYS A 27 -8.02 -4.64 5.41
C CYS A 27 -9.15 -4.51 6.45
N ALA A 28 -8.97 -5.03 7.66
CA ALA A 28 -9.93 -4.89 8.76
C ALA A 28 -10.18 -3.42 9.16
N THR A 29 -9.28 -2.50 8.76
CA THR A 29 -9.42 -1.05 8.99
C THR A 29 -9.95 -0.28 7.77
N SER A 30 -10.18 -0.96 6.64
CA SER A 30 -10.62 -0.38 5.36
C SER A 30 -12.14 -0.29 5.24
N GLY A 31 -12.84 0.02 6.34
CA GLY A 31 -14.29 0.27 6.32
C GLY A 31 -15.18 -0.92 5.91
N GLY A 32 -14.63 -2.14 5.84
CA GLY A 32 -15.36 -3.32 5.35
C GLY A 32 -15.37 -3.50 3.83
N GLU A 33 -14.63 -2.68 3.07
CA GLU A 33 -14.59 -2.73 1.60
C GLU A 33 -13.96 -4.02 1.05
N ILE A 34 -13.05 -4.64 1.81
CA ILE A 34 -12.27 -5.79 1.35
C ILE A 34 -11.85 -6.69 2.53
N THR A 35 -11.87 -8.00 2.33
CA THR A 35 -11.28 -8.98 3.25
C THR A 35 -9.88 -9.40 2.79
N GLY A 36 -9.07 -9.95 3.70
CA GLY A 36 -7.73 -10.47 3.34
C GLY A 36 -7.76 -11.54 2.24
N ASP A 37 -8.77 -12.40 2.23
CA ASP A 37 -8.92 -13.43 1.19
C ASP A 37 -9.30 -12.84 -0.17
N GLN A 38 -10.20 -11.84 -0.19
CA GLN A 38 -10.52 -11.08 -1.39
C GLN A 38 -9.29 -10.35 -1.92
N LEU A 39 -8.50 -9.73 -1.03
CA LEU A 39 -7.23 -9.10 -1.39
C LEU A 39 -6.26 -10.11 -2.03
N LYS A 40 -6.06 -11.30 -1.44
CA LYS A 40 -5.20 -12.35 -2.03
C LYS A 40 -5.62 -12.70 -3.45
N MET A 41 -6.93 -12.85 -3.68
CA MET A 41 -7.48 -13.14 -5.00
C MET A 41 -7.18 -12.00 -5.99
N MET A 42 -7.45 -10.75 -5.62
CA MET A 42 -7.19 -9.57 -6.47
C MET A 42 -5.71 -9.45 -6.85
N LEU A 43 -4.81 -9.66 -5.88
CA LEU A 43 -3.37 -9.68 -6.11
C LEU A 43 -2.95 -10.79 -7.07
N SER A 44 -3.52 -11.98 -6.92
CA SER A 44 -3.23 -13.14 -7.80
C SER A 44 -3.69 -12.90 -9.25
N ARG A 45 -4.71 -12.06 -9.45
CA ARG A 45 -5.22 -11.65 -10.77
C ARG A 45 -4.52 -10.43 -11.37
N GLY A 46 -3.63 -9.78 -10.63
CA GLY A 46 -2.94 -8.57 -11.07
C GLY A 46 -3.83 -7.31 -11.05
N GLU A 47 -4.95 -7.35 -10.34
CA GLU A 47 -5.82 -6.18 -10.16
C GLU A 47 -5.18 -5.13 -9.24
N ARG A 48 -4.33 -5.59 -8.32
CA ARG A 48 -3.45 -4.77 -7.48
C ARG A 48 -2.04 -5.38 -7.45
N THR A 49 -1.06 -4.59 -7.04
CA THR A 49 0.34 -5.00 -6.95
C THR A 49 0.73 -5.20 -5.50
N LEU A 50 1.27 -6.38 -5.17
CA LEU A 50 1.88 -6.65 -3.87
C LEU A 50 3.34 -6.18 -3.88
N VAL A 51 3.73 -5.45 -2.85
CA VAL A 51 5.11 -5.05 -2.62
C VAL A 51 5.61 -5.61 -1.29
N ARG A 52 6.81 -6.17 -1.30
CA ARG A 52 7.53 -6.60 -0.09
C ARG A 52 8.44 -5.47 0.35
N LEU A 53 8.41 -5.17 1.64
CA LEU A 53 9.27 -4.17 2.27
C LEU A 53 10.37 -4.91 3.02
N ASP A 54 11.62 -4.72 2.59
CA ASP A 54 12.78 -5.33 3.23
C ASP A 54 13.57 -4.27 4.00
N ARG A 55 13.89 -4.55 5.27
CA ARG A 55 14.84 -3.78 6.08
C ARG A 55 16.03 -4.68 6.38
N ASP A 56 17.22 -4.25 5.96
CA ASP A 56 18.46 -5.01 6.17
C ASP A 56 18.34 -6.45 5.67
N GLU A 57 17.78 -6.62 4.47
CA GLU A 57 17.55 -7.92 3.79
C GLU A 57 16.51 -8.85 4.45
N ALA A 58 15.88 -8.42 5.54
CA ALA A 58 14.77 -9.13 6.18
C ALA A 58 13.42 -8.51 5.83
N ILE A 59 12.39 -9.35 5.71
CA ILE A 59 11.02 -8.88 5.47
C ILE A 59 10.55 -8.08 6.68
N ALA A 60 10.42 -6.76 6.51
CA ALA A 60 9.92 -5.83 7.51
C ALA A 60 8.42 -5.59 7.38
N GLY A 61 7.85 -5.82 6.19
CA GLY A 61 6.44 -5.62 5.95
C GLY A 61 6.00 -5.90 4.53
N TRP A 62 4.74 -5.58 4.29
CA TRP A 62 4.05 -5.76 3.01
C TRP A 62 3.20 -4.54 2.72
N GLY A 63 3.06 -4.22 1.44
CA GLY A 63 2.20 -3.15 0.95
C GLY A 63 1.40 -3.59 -0.27
N VAL A 64 0.27 -2.94 -0.48
CA VAL A 64 -0.56 -3.11 -1.66
C VAL A 64 -0.68 -1.77 -2.33
N VAL A 65 -0.26 -1.71 -3.59
CA VAL A 65 -0.34 -0.51 -4.41
C VAL A 65 -1.09 -0.80 -5.71
N GLY A 66 -1.61 0.25 -6.33
CA GLY A 66 -2.17 0.19 -7.67
C GLY A 66 -2.01 1.54 -8.35
N VAL A 67 -2.05 1.55 -9.68
CA VAL A 67 -1.98 2.79 -10.43
C VAL A 67 -3.38 3.23 -10.83
N GLU A 68 -3.79 4.39 -10.34
CA GLU A 68 -5.05 5.02 -10.71
C GLU A 68 -4.80 6.05 -11.80
N GLN A 69 -5.42 5.83 -12.95
CA GLN A 69 -5.45 6.80 -14.03
C GLN A 69 -6.66 7.72 -13.85
N LEU A 70 -6.42 8.90 -13.28
CA LEU A 70 -7.42 9.96 -13.21
C LEU A 70 -7.36 10.83 -14.47
N PRO A 71 -8.41 11.63 -14.77
CA PRO A 71 -8.48 12.40 -16.02
C PRO A 71 -7.26 13.29 -16.29
N ASN A 72 -6.69 13.89 -15.24
CA ASN A 72 -5.58 14.84 -15.37
C ASN A 72 -4.24 14.35 -14.79
N LEU A 73 -4.24 13.22 -14.07
CA LEU A 73 -3.05 12.77 -13.37
C LEU A 73 -3.06 11.26 -13.13
N ARG A 74 -1.86 10.69 -13.06
CA ARG A 74 -1.63 9.27 -12.75
C ARG A 74 -1.11 9.17 -11.32
N VAL A 75 -1.76 8.34 -10.50
CA VAL A 75 -1.49 8.19 -9.06
C VAL A 75 -0.99 6.79 -8.77
N LEU A 76 0.09 6.64 -8.01
CA LEU A 76 0.33 5.38 -7.29
C LEU A 76 -0.47 5.45 -5.99
N TYR A 77 -1.56 4.69 -5.92
CA TYR A 77 -2.40 4.61 -4.73
C TYR A 77 -1.90 3.46 -3.84
N ILE A 78 -1.71 3.75 -2.56
CA ILE A 78 -1.34 2.78 -1.52
C ILE A 78 -2.63 2.39 -0.79
N TYR A 79 -3.07 1.16 -0.99
CA TYR A 79 -4.33 0.64 -0.46
C TYR A 79 -4.17 0.08 0.94
N GLU A 80 -3.20 -0.81 1.12
CA GLU A 80 -3.02 -1.56 2.37
C GLU A 80 -1.55 -1.60 2.73
N MET A 81 -1.23 -1.42 4.02
CA MET A 81 0.13 -1.46 4.51
C MET A 81 0.18 -2.24 5.82
N TYR A 82 1.08 -3.21 5.91
CA TYR A 82 1.36 -3.96 7.13
C TYR A 82 2.87 -4.00 7.37
N ALA A 83 3.34 -3.23 8.34
CA ALA A 83 4.74 -3.18 8.76
C ALA A 83 4.79 -3.17 10.30
N PRO A 84 4.66 -4.32 10.96
CA PRO A 84 4.66 -4.39 12.42
C PRO A 84 6.03 -3.96 12.94
N HIS A 85 6.08 -2.96 13.81
CA HIS A 85 7.32 -2.32 14.28
C HIS A 85 8.15 -1.64 13.16
N GLY A 86 7.59 -1.59 11.95
CA GLY A 86 8.11 -0.89 10.79
C GLY A 86 7.41 0.45 10.65
N HIS A 87 8.19 1.51 10.60
CA HIS A 87 7.70 2.83 10.25
C HIS A 87 7.54 2.87 8.73
N PHE A 88 6.30 2.86 8.24
CA PHE A 88 6.00 2.94 6.79
C PHE A 88 6.74 4.11 6.13
N GLU A 89 6.85 5.22 6.85
CA GLU A 89 7.57 6.41 6.39
C GLU A 89 9.03 6.16 6.04
N GLU A 90 9.65 5.10 6.55
CA GLU A 90 11.03 4.72 6.20
C GLU A 90 11.16 4.11 4.80
N PHE A 91 10.05 3.70 4.17
CA PHE A 91 10.01 3.15 2.81
C PHE A 91 9.46 4.15 1.78
N PHE A 92 9.28 5.40 2.19
CA PHE A 92 8.61 6.40 1.36
C PHE A 92 9.43 6.78 0.12
N ASP A 93 10.75 6.86 0.24
CA ASP A 93 11.63 7.19 -0.88
C ASP A 93 11.59 6.10 -1.96
N GLU A 94 11.52 4.82 -1.55
CA GLU A 94 11.38 3.68 -2.45
C GLU A 94 10.01 3.66 -3.13
N LEU A 95 8.93 4.03 -2.41
CA LEU A 95 7.59 4.19 -2.99
C LEU A 95 7.53 5.35 -3.98
N GLU A 96 8.20 6.46 -3.69
CA GLU A 96 8.32 7.58 -4.62
C GLU A 96 9.08 7.20 -5.89
N SER A 97 10.19 6.46 -5.73
CA SER A 97 10.97 5.93 -6.85
C SER A 97 10.12 4.98 -7.72
N MET A 98 9.39 4.06 -7.09
CA MET A 98 8.45 3.17 -7.78
C MET A 98 7.38 3.97 -8.52
N ALA A 99 6.74 4.94 -7.86
CA ALA A 99 5.72 5.79 -8.48
C ALA A 99 6.26 6.49 -9.74
N LYS A 100 7.44 7.10 -9.65
CA LYS A 100 8.11 7.74 -10.78
C LYS A 100 8.39 6.75 -11.91
N SER A 101 8.89 5.55 -11.62
CA SER A 101 9.14 4.51 -12.63
C SER A 101 7.87 4.04 -13.36
N LEU A 102 6.70 4.15 -12.70
CA LEU A 102 5.40 3.79 -13.27
C LEU A 102 4.71 4.97 -13.99
N GLY A 103 5.42 6.10 -14.14
CA GLY A 103 4.90 7.32 -14.74
C GLY A 103 3.87 8.04 -13.87
N CYS A 104 3.78 7.71 -12.58
CA CYS A 104 2.88 8.39 -11.66
C CYS A 104 3.44 9.78 -11.31
N SER A 105 2.54 10.75 -11.25
CA SER A 105 2.86 12.13 -10.87
C SER A 105 2.50 12.43 -9.40
N ARG A 106 1.76 11.52 -8.74
CA ARG A 106 1.26 11.68 -7.37
C ARG A 106 1.27 10.33 -6.65
N LEU A 107 1.40 10.39 -5.32
CA LEU A 107 1.15 9.30 -4.38
C LEU A 107 -0.11 9.64 -3.57
N ARG A 108 -0.95 8.65 -3.29
CA ARG A 108 -2.13 8.81 -2.41
C ARG A 108 -2.32 7.58 -1.53
N CYS A 109 -2.96 7.78 -0.39
CA CYS A 109 -3.43 6.73 0.50
C CYS A 109 -4.64 7.25 1.29
N ALA A 110 -5.47 6.33 1.79
CA ALA A 110 -6.39 6.62 2.87
C ALA A 110 -5.67 6.42 4.22
N ALA A 111 -5.94 7.25 5.21
CA ALA A 111 -5.29 7.17 6.51
C ALA A 111 -6.22 7.67 7.62
N ALA A 112 -6.30 6.93 8.72
CA ALA A 112 -6.96 7.40 9.93
C ALA A 112 -6.21 8.60 10.53
N PRO A 113 -6.84 9.41 11.42
CA PRO A 113 -6.28 10.72 11.83
C PRO A 113 -4.85 10.67 12.39
N ALA A 114 -4.51 9.62 13.14
CA ALA A 114 -3.17 9.44 13.69
C ALA A 114 -2.12 9.19 12.59
N GLN A 115 -2.40 8.28 11.67
CA GLN A 115 -1.56 7.97 10.51
C GLN A 115 -1.45 9.18 9.58
N ALA A 116 -2.55 9.88 9.30
CA ALA A 116 -2.55 11.10 8.51
C ALA A 116 -1.64 12.17 9.12
N ARG A 117 -1.66 12.35 10.46
CA ARG A 117 -0.74 13.26 11.14
C ARG A 117 0.71 12.84 10.93
N LEU A 118 1.04 11.56 11.11
CA LEU A 118 2.38 11.03 10.90
C LEU A 118 2.87 11.27 9.46
N TYR A 119 2.06 10.92 8.46
CA TYR A 119 2.43 11.04 7.03
C TYR A 119 2.60 12.49 6.59
N ARG A 120 1.82 13.43 7.14
CA ARG A 120 2.07 14.87 6.92
C ARG A 120 3.42 15.32 7.48
N MET A 121 3.79 14.84 8.67
CA MET A 121 5.05 15.23 9.32
C MET A 121 6.29 14.59 8.70
N ARG A 122 6.17 13.35 8.19
CA ARG A 122 7.32 12.55 7.75
C ARG A 122 7.44 12.40 6.23
N CYS A 123 6.34 12.42 5.51
CA CYS A 123 6.28 12.06 4.08
C CYS A 123 5.72 13.18 3.20
N GLY A 124 5.36 14.34 3.77
CA GLY A 124 4.88 15.49 3.01
C GLY A 124 3.49 15.32 2.38
N PHE A 125 2.70 14.35 2.81
CA PHE A 125 1.31 14.22 2.35
C PHE A 125 0.50 15.48 2.70
N THR A 126 -0.50 15.78 1.88
CA THR A 126 -1.49 16.82 2.16
C THR A 126 -2.90 16.26 1.94
N PRO A 127 -3.92 16.67 2.72
CA PRO A 127 -5.30 16.27 2.45
C PRO A 127 -5.73 16.66 1.02
N VAL A 128 -6.44 15.77 0.32
CA VAL A 128 -7.00 16.05 -1.01
C VAL A 128 -8.47 16.42 -0.90
N TYR A 129 -9.27 15.55 -0.26
CA TYR A 129 -10.67 15.74 0.10
C TYR A 129 -11.04 14.68 1.15
N GLN A 130 -12.23 14.80 1.74
CA GLN A 130 -12.79 13.83 2.68
C GLN A 130 -13.80 12.93 1.96
N VAL A 131 -13.76 11.63 2.26
CA VAL A 131 -14.77 10.67 1.82
C VAL A 131 -16.00 10.81 2.73
N LEU A 132 -17.19 10.89 2.14
CA LEU A 132 -18.49 10.94 2.82
C LEU A 132 -19.31 9.74 2.33
N GLU A 133 -20.01 9.07 3.25
CA GLU A 133 -20.83 7.88 2.96
C GLU A 133 -22.19 8.00 3.66
N VAL A 134 -23.23 7.48 3.04
CA VAL A 134 -24.55 7.23 3.64
C VAL A 134 -24.93 5.77 3.34
N GLU A 135 -25.27 5.00 4.37
CA GLU A 135 -25.85 3.67 4.22
C GLU A 135 -27.32 3.83 3.80
N LEU A 136 -27.75 3.07 2.78
CA LEU A 136 -29.09 3.15 2.18
C LEU A 136 -30.02 2.07 2.73
#